data_AF-A0A8X7BH17-F1
#
_entry.id   AF-A0A8X7BH17-F1
#
_cell.length_a   1.000
_cell.length_b   1.000
_cell.length_c   1.000
_cell.angle_alpha   90.00
_cell.angle_beta   90.00
_cell.angle_gamma   90.00
#
_symmetry.space_group_name_H-M   'P 1'
#
loop_
_entity.id
_entity.type
_entity.pdbx_description
1 polymer ?
#
loop_
_entity_poly.entity_id
_entity_poly.type
_entity_poly.pdbx_seq_one_letter_code
_entity_poly.pdbx_strand_id
1 'polypeptide(L)' 'MMDRISISEALAKWNEIDRFRKQIVTGDDKWVTHGNNVRKRSCSKCGKAAQTVAKPRLTARKVLQCICWDWKGIIY' A
#
# COMPACT_ATOMS: atom_id res chain seq x y z
N MET A 1 5.30 -19.15 -12.37
CA MET A 1 3.99 -18.48 -12.64
C MET A 1 2.84 -19.37 -12.20
N MET A 2 2.91 -20.69 -12.40
CA MET A 2 1.96 -21.67 -11.85
C MET A 2 1.88 -21.67 -10.32
N ASP A 3 2.99 -21.37 -9.63
CA ASP A 3 3.03 -21.43 -8.15
C ASP A 3 2.09 -20.42 -7.48
N ARG A 4 1.91 -19.23 -8.07
CA ARG A 4 0.99 -18.23 -7.51
C ARG A 4 -0.47 -18.65 -7.67
N ILE A 5 -0.78 -19.30 -8.78
CA ILE A 5 -2.15 -19.77 -9.09
C ILE A 5 -2.49 -20.95 -8.18
N SER A 6 -1.61 -21.95 -8.09
CA SER A 6 -1.84 -23.13 -7.26
C SER A 6 -1.94 -22.79 -5.77
N ILE A 7 -1.10 -21.89 -5.25
CA ILE A 7 -1.18 -21.41 -3.87
C ILE A 7 -2.51 -20.68 -3.64
N SER A 8 -2.92 -19.81 -4.56
CA SER A 8 -4.19 -19.09 -4.45
C SER A 8 -5.40 -20.03 -4.43
N GLU A 9 -5.41 -21.05 -5.30
CA GLU A 9 -6.49 -22.05 -5.35
C GLU A 9 -6.55 -22.89 -4.07
N ALA A 10 -5.41 -23.29 -3.53
CA ALA A 10 -5.33 -24.04 -2.28
C ALA A 10 -5.86 -23.22 -1.10
N LEU A 11 -5.43 -21.96 -0.98
CA LEU A 11 -5.89 -21.03 0.07
C LEU A 11 -7.39 -20.74 -0.03
N ALA A 12 -7.93 -20.63 -1.26
CA ALA A 12 -9.37 -20.44 -1.47
C ALA A 12 -10.18 -21.64 -0.95
N LYS A 13 -9.79 -22.87 -1.34
CA LYS A 13 -10.45 -24.11 -0.87
C LYS A 13 -10.37 -24.27 0.64
N TRP A 14 -9.22 -23.95 1.24
CA TRP A 14 -9.05 -24.00 2.69
C TRP A 14 -9.95 -22.99 3.40
N ASN A 15 -10.20 -21.83 2.80
CA ASN A 15 -11.02 -20.78 3.42
C ASN A 15 -12.53 -21.12 3.37
N GLU A 16 -12.94 -21.98 2.44
CA GLU A 16 -14.30 -22.53 2.38
C GLU A 16 -14.54 -23.60 3.46
N ILE A 17 -13.51 -24.39 3.78
CA ILE A 17 -13.59 -25.46 4.78
C ILE A 17 -13.45 -24.91 6.20
N ASP A 18 -12.47 -24.03 6.43
CA ASP A 18 -12.23 -23.38 7.70
C ASP A 18 -12.08 -21.86 7.51
N ARG A 19 -12.65 -21.07 8.43
CA ARG A 19 -12.71 -19.60 8.29
C ARG A 19 -11.42 -18.93 8.73
N PHE A 20 -10.27 -19.46 8.29
CA PHE A 20 -8.93 -19.04 8.74
C PHE A 20 -8.61 -17.58 8.41
N ARG A 21 -9.27 -16.98 7.40
CA ARG A 21 -9.04 -15.58 7.01
C ARG A 21 -9.34 -14.58 8.13
N LYS A 22 -10.24 -14.91 9.07
CA LYS A 22 -10.50 -14.11 10.27
C LYS A 22 -9.50 -14.34 11.40
N GLN A 23 -8.61 -15.31 11.26
CA GLN A 23 -7.56 -15.62 12.24
C GLN A 23 -6.20 -15.09 11.78
N ILE A 24 -6.08 -14.65 10.53
CA ILE A 24 -4.85 -14.07 10.01
C ILE A 24 -4.63 -12.67 10.58
N VAL A 25 -3.45 -12.49 11.15
CA VAL A 25 -2.83 -11.18 11.36
C VAL A 25 -1.85 -10.95 10.22
N THR A 26 -2.00 -9.82 9.52
CA THR A 26 -1.10 -9.41 8.44
C THR A 26 -0.20 -8.30 8.96
N GLY A 27 1.09 -8.38 8.64
CA GLY A 27 2.06 -7.32 8.91
C GLY A 27 2.69 -6.82 7.62
N ASP A 28 2.96 -5.52 7.53
CA ASP A 28 3.72 -4.92 6.43
C ASP A 28 4.56 -3.74 6.92
N ASP A 29 5.69 -3.55 6.25
CA ASP A 29 6.69 -2.53 6.56
C ASP A 29 6.78 -1.52 5.41
N LYS A 30 6.45 -0.27 5.69
CA LYS A 30 6.42 0.79 4.70
C LYS A 30 7.23 2.01 5.11
N TRP A 31 8.05 2.49 4.18
CA TRP A 31 8.73 3.78 4.32
C TRP A 31 7.75 4.94 4.12
N VAL A 32 7.59 5.77 5.14
CA VAL A 32 6.80 7.01 5.11
C VAL A 32 7.73 8.22 5.12
N THR A 33 7.56 9.12 4.17
CA THR A 33 8.35 10.37 4.09
C THR A 33 7.58 11.54 4.71
N HIS A 34 8.28 12.36 5.50
CA HIS A 34 7.65 13.53 6.16
C HIS A 34 7.19 14.60 5.15
N GLY A 35 7.84 14.69 3.98
CA GLY A 35 7.48 15.61 2.91
C GLY A 35 6.94 14.87 1.70
N ASN A 36 5.64 14.53 1.72
CA ASN A 36 4.99 13.91 0.57
C ASN A 36 4.47 15.01 -0.38
N ASN A 37 5.33 15.46 -1.30
CA ASN A 37 4.94 16.41 -2.34
C ASN A 37 4.06 15.69 -3.38
N VAL A 38 2.76 15.59 -3.10
CA VAL A 38 1.80 15.03 -4.04
C VAL A 38 1.51 16.07 -5.12
N ARG A 39 1.91 15.79 -6.36
CA ARG A 39 1.53 16.61 -7.51
C ARG A 39 0.02 16.48 -7.72
N LYS A 40 -0.71 17.58 -7.52
CA LYS A 40 -2.14 17.64 -7.88
C LYS A 40 -2.28 17.64 -9.39
N ARG A 41 -3.22 16.83 -9.92
CA ARG A 41 -3.55 16.85 -11.34
C ARG A 41 -4.25 18.18 -11.65
N SER A 42 -3.57 19.07 -12.38
CA SER A 42 -4.15 20.31 -12.88
C SER A 42 -4.50 20.14 -14.37
N CYS A 43 -5.75 20.41 -14.75
CA CYS A 43 -6.10 20.60 -16.14
C CYS A 43 -5.91 22.08 -16.49
N SER A 44 -4.83 22.42 -17.22
CA SER A 44 -4.64 23.77 -17.73
C SER A 44 -5.26 23.89 -19.14
N LYS A 45 -5.76 25.08 -19.46
CA LYS A 45 -6.23 25.40 -20.83
C LYS A 45 -5.06 25.25 -21.82
N CYS A 46 -5.38 24.92 -23.08
CA CYS A 46 -4.38 24.82 -24.15
C CYS A 46 -3.50 26.08 -24.18
N GLY A 47 -2.17 25.90 -24.17
CA GLY A 47 -1.19 26.98 -24.14
C GLY A 47 -0.84 27.56 -22.76
N LYS A 48 -1.50 27.13 -21.66
CA LYS A 48 -1.12 27.56 -20.30
C LYS A 48 -0.30 26.48 -19.59
N ALA A 49 0.80 26.91 -18.96
CA ALA A 49 1.63 26.03 -18.15
C ALA A 49 0.82 25.39 -17.02
N ALA A 50 0.97 24.07 -16.86
CA ALA A 50 0.39 23.34 -15.74
C ALA A 50 1.09 23.73 -14.44
N GLN A 51 0.40 23.55 -13.31
CA GLN A 51 1.00 23.81 -12.00
C GLN A 51 2.20 22.88 -11.79
N THR A 52 3.37 23.47 -11.55
CA THR A 52 4.61 22.74 -11.26
C THR A 52 4.75 22.54 -9.76
N VAL A 53 5.07 21.31 -9.36
CA VAL A 53 5.39 20.96 -7.97
C VAL A 53 6.83 20.46 -7.97
N ALA A 54 7.64 21.00 -7.06
CA ALA A 54 9.03 20.59 -6.92
C ALA A 54 9.12 19.10 -6.57
N LYS A 55 10.04 18.37 -7.20
CA LYS A 55 10.28 16.96 -6.91
C LYS A 55 10.63 16.79 -5.41
N PRO A 56 10.15 15.72 -4.74
CA PRO A 56 10.57 15.42 -3.39
C PRO A 56 12.10 15.26 -3.34
N ARG A 57 12.74 15.81 -2.31
CA ARG A 57 14.17 15.58 -2.07
C ARG A 57 14.40 14.10 -1.74
N LEU A 58 15.39 13.46 -2.36
CA LEU A 58 15.74 12.05 -2.10
C LEU A 58 16.17 11.81 -0.64
N THR A 59 16.79 12.82 -0.02
CA THR A 59 17.24 12.87 1.37
C THR A 59 16.18 13.39 2.35
N ALA A 60 14.90 13.33 1.99
CA ALA A 60 13.83 13.66 2.95
C ALA A 60 13.89 12.71 4.16
N ARG A 61 13.60 13.24 5.36
CA ARG A 61 13.45 12.41 6.57
C ARG A 61 12.36 11.36 6.29
N LYS A 62 12.74 10.08 6.42
CA LYS A 62 11.86 8.93 6.29
C LYS A 62 11.77 8.23 7.62
N VAL A 63 10.60 7.68 7.92
CA VAL A 63 10.37 6.79 9.05
C VAL A 63 9.91 5.46 8.48
N LEU A 64 10.44 4.36 9.01
CA LEU A 64 9.91 3.03 8.71
C LEU A 64 8.68 2.82 9.60
N GLN A 65 7.54 2.59 8.98
CA GLN A 65 6.31 2.24 9.67
C GLN A 65 6.08 0.74 9.53
N CYS A 66 6.08 0.03 10.64
CA CYS A 66 5.74 -1.40 10.72
C CYS A 66 4.33 -1.49 11.29
N ILE A 67 3.38 -2.04 10.54
CA ILE A 67 1.98 -2.16 10.97
C ILE A 67 1.57 -3.62 10.94
N CYS A 68 0.89 -4.08 11.98
CA CYS A 68 0.18 -5.35 11.99
C CYS A 68 -1.32 -5.13 12.18
N TRP A 69 -2.17 -5.82 11.41
CA TRP A 69 -3.62 -5.71 11.52
C TRP A 69 -4.32 -7.06 11.31
N ASP A 70 -5.46 -7.23 11.95
CA ASP A 70 -6.37 -8.37 11.74
C ASP A 70 -7.60 -7.94 10.92
N TRP A 71 -8.62 -8.80 10.86
CA TRP A 71 -9.88 -8.48 10.20
C TRP A 71 -10.73 -7.43 10.93
N LYS A 72 -10.41 -7.10 12.19
CA LYS A 72 -11.12 -6.09 12.99
C LYS A 72 -10.44 -4.73 12.92
N GLY A 73 -9.12 -4.68 12.87
CA GLY A 73 -8.38 -3.43 12.83
C GLY A 73 -6.87 -3.59 13.05
N ILE A 74 -6.23 -2.44 13.30
CA ILE A 74 -4.80 -2.34 13.53
C ILE A 74 -4.48 -2.81 14.95
N ILE A 75 -3.48 -3.68 15.07
CA ILE A 75 -2.96 -4.21 16.33
C ILE A 75 -1.73 -3.40 16.77
N TYR A 76 -0.82 -3.16 15.82
CA TYR A 76 0.44 -2.41 16.02
C TYR A 76 0.63 -1.44 14.86
#